data_AF-A0A4P6AYE8-F1
#
_entry.id   AF-A0A4P6AYE8-F1
#
_cell.length_a   1.000
_cell.length_b   1.000
_cell.length_c   1.000
_cell.angle_alpha   90.00
_cell.angle_beta   90.00
_cell.angle_gamma   90.00
#
_symmetry.space_group_name_H-M   'P 1'
#
loop_
_entity.id
_entity.type
_entity.pdbx_description
1 polymer ?
#
loop_
_entity_poly.entity_id
_entity_poly.type
_entity_poly.pdbx_seq_one_letter_code
_entity_poly.pdbx_strand_id
1 'polypeptide(L)'
;MKLVGEALSKLALEKQPIADRDLYGRSAFNRFYYAAFLITREMLAFLDPKWKSTPHKEIPNRLRDTIRLRLKKSVEHFHRQGIITLTEKSRLINRLNEASEELAEMLERAYDARVIADYKPEKLICIDNNKIISLQTHKLDSARSWPDRASAYCKTIISVWKEAGLA
;
A
#
# COMPACT_ATOMS: atom_id res chain seq x y z
N MET A 1 -12.01 -1.31 -6.96
CA MET A 1 -12.09 -0.45 -5.75
C MET A 1 -11.70 1.00 -6.04
N LYS A 2 -10.58 1.30 -6.74
CA LYS A 2 -10.17 2.67 -7.08
C LYS A 2 -11.25 3.51 -7.78
N LEU A 3 -11.86 2.98 -8.85
CA LEU A 3 -12.95 3.64 -9.58
C LEU A 3 -14.12 4.06 -8.67
N VAL A 4 -14.47 3.21 -7.71
CA VAL A 4 -15.52 3.51 -6.72
C VAL A 4 -15.07 4.64 -5.80
N GLY A 5 -13.81 4.62 -5.33
CA GLY A 5 -13.24 5.73 -4.56
C GLY A 5 -13.29 7.06 -5.33
N GLU A 6 -12.98 7.06 -6.62
CA GLU A 6 -13.06 8.25 -7.48
C GLU A 6 -14.49 8.77 -7.64
N ALA A 7 -15.45 7.88 -7.88
CA ALA A 7 -16.87 8.24 -7.96
C ALA A 7 -17.38 8.86 -6.64
N LEU A 8 -17.03 8.23 -5.51
CA LEU A 8 -17.37 8.74 -4.18
C LEU A 8 -16.71 10.10 -3.89
N SER A 9 -15.47 10.30 -4.34
CA SER A 9 -14.77 11.58 -4.21
C SER A 9 -15.51 12.71 -4.94
N LYS A 10 -16.05 12.44 -6.14
CA LYS A 10 -16.86 13.42 -6.89
C LYS A 10 -18.17 13.72 -6.18
N LEU A 11 -18.88 12.67 -5.73
CA LEU A 11 -20.14 12.83 -4.98
C LEU A 11 -19.94 13.65 -3.70
N ALA A 12 -18.83 13.46 -2.98
CA ALA A 12 -18.52 14.23 -1.78
C ALA A 12 -18.40 15.75 -2.04
N LEU A 13 -17.98 16.16 -3.24
CA LEU A 13 -17.91 17.57 -3.63
C LEU A 13 -19.26 18.15 -4.09
N GLU A 14 -20.11 17.31 -4.67
CA GLU A 14 -21.36 17.73 -5.30
C GLU A 14 -22.57 17.72 -4.34
N LYS A 15 -22.57 16.82 -3.36
CA LYS A 15 -23.76 16.54 -2.54
C LYS A 15 -24.00 17.58 -1.46
N GLN A 16 -25.26 17.68 -1.05
CA GLN A 16 -25.74 18.37 0.14
C GLN A 16 -26.77 17.43 0.79
N PRO A 17 -26.92 17.39 2.13
CA PRO A 17 -26.26 18.22 3.16
C PRO A 17 -24.83 17.78 3.52
N ILE A 18 -24.18 18.45 4.49
CA ILE A 18 -22.80 18.14 4.97
C ILE A 18 -22.64 16.66 5.36
N ALA A 19 -23.67 16.05 5.95
CA ALA A 19 -23.65 14.64 6.35
C ALA A 19 -23.42 13.70 5.15
N ASP A 20 -24.03 13.99 4.00
CA ASP A 20 -23.84 13.20 2.78
C ASP A 20 -22.42 13.37 2.24
N ARG A 21 -21.90 14.62 2.23
CA ARG A 21 -20.51 14.89 1.81
C ARG A 21 -19.53 14.05 2.63
N ASP A 22 -19.69 14.08 3.94
CA ASP A 22 -18.87 13.33 4.87
C ASP A 22 -18.93 11.83 4.62
N LEU A 23 -20.14 11.28 4.49
CA LEU A 23 -20.37 9.88 4.18
C LEU A 23 -19.62 9.45 2.91
N TYR A 24 -19.75 10.19 1.81
CA TYR A 24 -19.08 9.89 0.56
C TYR A 24 -17.56 10.04 0.67
N GLY A 25 -17.06 11.11 1.31
CA GLY A 25 -15.63 11.36 1.45
C GLY A 25 -14.92 10.31 2.31
N ARG A 26 -15.47 9.94 3.47
CA ARG A 26 -14.95 8.87 4.33
C ARG A 26 -14.99 7.52 3.60
N SER A 27 -16.09 7.25 2.89
CA SER A 27 -16.19 6.05 2.05
C SER A 27 -15.13 6.01 0.95
N ALA A 28 -14.77 7.15 0.35
CA ALA A 28 -13.73 7.22 -0.67
C ALA A 28 -12.34 6.81 -0.12
N PHE A 29 -11.96 7.33 1.05
CA PHE A 29 -10.72 6.90 1.74
C PHE A 29 -10.67 5.38 1.93
N ASN A 30 -11.77 4.79 2.40
CA ASN A 30 -11.87 3.34 2.56
C ASN A 30 -11.66 2.60 1.25
N ARG A 31 -12.30 3.04 0.15
CA ARG A 31 -12.15 2.37 -1.15
C ARG A 31 -10.73 2.47 -1.69
N PHE A 32 -10.03 3.59 -1.49
CA PHE A 32 -8.63 3.72 -1.88
C PHE A 32 -7.72 2.84 -1.02
N TYR A 33 -7.92 2.79 0.29
CA TYR A 33 -7.19 1.88 1.17
C TYR A 33 -7.36 0.43 0.72
N TYR A 34 -8.60 -0.03 0.55
CA TYR A 34 -8.85 -1.42 0.14
C TYR A 34 -8.30 -1.72 -1.25
N ALA A 35 -8.31 -0.77 -2.19
CA ALA A 35 -7.67 -0.95 -3.48
C ALA A 35 -6.17 -1.24 -3.33
N ALA A 36 -5.44 -0.44 -2.56
CA ALA A 36 -4.02 -0.66 -2.28
C ALA A 36 -3.78 -1.98 -1.53
N PHE A 37 -4.56 -2.25 -0.49
CA PHE A 37 -4.47 -3.47 0.31
C PHE A 37 -4.68 -4.74 -0.54
N LEU A 38 -5.68 -4.76 -1.43
CA LEU A 38 -5.95 -5.93 -2.27
C LEU A 38 -4.81 -6.21 -3.25
N ILE A 39 -4.24 -5.16 -3.85
CA ILE A 39 -3.04 -5.26 -4.72
C ILE A 39 -1.88 -5.86 -3.94
N THR A 40 -1.61 -5.36 -2.73
CA THR A 40 -0.54 -5.91 -1.88
C THR A 40 -0.82 -7.34 -1.48
N ARG A 41 -2.06 -7.69 -1.16
CA ARG A 41 -2.45 -9.04 -0.78
C ARG A 41 -2.26 -10.05 -1.91
N GLU A 42 -2.53 -9.67 -3.15
CA GLU A 42 -2.26 -10.49 -4.33
C GLU A 42 -0.76 -10.73 -4.51
N MET A 43 0.07 -9.68 -4.34
CA MET A 43 1.51 -9.83 -4.35
C MET A 43 2.00 -10.77 -3.24
N LEU A 44 1.51 -10.61 -2.00
CA LEU A 44 1.86 -11.51 -0.90
C LEU A 44 1.50 -12.97 -1.21
N ALA A 45 0.32 -13.21 -1.78
CA ALA A 45 -0.11 -14.55 -2.18
C ALA A 45 0.76 -15.15 -3.31
N PHE A 46 1.28 -14.30 -4.20
CA PHE A 46 2.25 -14.71 -5.22
C PHE A 46 3.60 -15.09 -4.60
N LEU A 47 4.12 -14.33 -3.63
CA LEU A 47 5.40 -14.64 -2.98
C LEU A 47 5.33 -15.90 -2.10
N ASP A 48 4.22 -16.09 -1.39
CA ASP A 48 3.92 -17.29 -0.61
C ASP A 48 2.39 -17.38 -0.39
N PRO A 49 1.72 -18.45 -0.87
CA PRO A 49 0.27 -18.58 -0.73
C PRO A 49 -0.23 -18.47 0.72
N LYS A 50 0.60 -18.83 1.70
CA LYS A 50 0.26 -18.72 3.14
C LYS A 50 0.11 -17.27 3.60
N TRP A 51 0.66 -16.30 2.87
CA TRP A 51 0.58 -14.87 3.22
C TRP A 51 -0.66 -14.18 2.66
N LYS A 52 -1.49 -14.86 1.87
CA LYS A 52 -2.76 -14.34 1.33
C LYS A 52 -3.71 -13.82 2.41
N SER A 53 -3.67 -14.43 3.59
CA SER A 53 -4.56 -14.10 4.73
C SER A 53 -3.86 -13.24 5.79
N THR A 54 -2.78 -12.54 5.45
CA THR A 54 -2.07 -11.67 6.39
C THR A 54 -3.01 -10.56 6.91
N PRO A 55 -3.15 -10.39 8.24
CA PRO A 55 -3.95 -9.30 8.80
C PRO A 55 -3.44 -7.93 8.36
N HIS A 56 -4.35 -6.98 8.18
CA HIS A 56 -4.06 -5.61 7.70
C HIS A 56 -2.86 -4.95 8.42
N LYS A 57 -2.85 -5.01 9.76
CA LYS A 57 -1.81 -4.40 10.59
C LYS A 57 -0.45 -5.10 10.50
N GLU A 58 -0.42 -6.36 10.08
CA GLU A 58 0.80 -7.17 10.03
C GLU A 58 1.49 -7.14 8.66
N ILE A 59 0.83 -6.61 7.63
CA ILE A 59 1.43 -6.50 6.29
C ILE A 59 2.72 -5.66 6.31
N PRO A 60 2.77 -4.46 6.95
CA PRO A 60 4.00 -3.67 7.05
C PRO A 60 5.17 -4.46 7.66
N ASN A 61 4.95 -5.15 8.78
CA ASN A 61 5.97 -5.99 9.42
C ASN A 61 6.45 -7.11 8.48
N ARG A 62 5.52 -7.76 7.77
CA ARG A 62 5.88 -8.81 6.80
C ARG A 62 6.77 -8.28 5.67
N LEU A 63 6.50 -7.06 5.18
CA LEU A 63 7.30 -6.39 4.15
C LEU A 63 8.70 -6.06 4.66
N ARG A 64 8.83 -5.55 5.89
CA ARG A 64 10.10 -5.14 6.48
C ARG A 64 10.95 -6.31 6.97
N ASP A 65 10.33 -7.38 7.44
CA ASP A 65 11.07 -8.44 8.12
C ASP A 65 11.16 -9.70 7.27
N THR A 66 10.00 -10.32 7.01
CA THR A 66 9.94 -11.67 6.45
C THR A 66 10.43 -11.71 5.00
N ILE A 67 9.95 -10.76 4.18
CA ILE A 67 10.28 -10.69 2.76
C ILE A 67 11.76 -10.33 2.58
N ARG A 68 12.25 -9.31 3.30
CA ARG A 68 13.68 -8.92 3.29
C ARG A 68 14.60 -10.06 3.72
N LEU A 69 14.25 -10.78 4.79
CA LEU A 69 15.04 -11.90 5.28
C LEU A 69 15.13 -13.04 4.27
N ARG A 70 14.02 -13.42 3.64
CA ARG A 70 14.01 -14.49 2.63
C ARG A 70 14.84 -14.11 1.41
N LEU A 71 14.69 -12.90 0.89
CA LEU A 71 15.51 -12.44 -0.22
C LEU A 71 16.99 -12.48 0.13
N LYS A 72 17.37 -11.90 1.29
CA LYS A 72 18.76 -11.85 1.76
C LYS A 72 19.39 -13.24 1.77
N LYS A 73 18.70 -14.25 2.33
CA LYS A 73 19.18 -15.64 2.35
C LYS A 73 19.40 -16.21 0.95
N SER A 74 18.48 -15.95 0.02
CA SER A 74 18.59 -16.46 -1.36
C SER A 74 19.77 -15.83 -2.10
N VAL A 75 19.89 -14.49 -2.08
CA VAL A 75 20.97 -13.79 -2.79
C VAL A 75 22.34 -14.04 -2.14
N GLU A 76 22.40 -14.29 -0.83
CA GLU A 76 23.62 -14.76 -0.16
C GLU A 76 24.03 -16.16 -0.60
N HIS A 77 23.06 -17.05 -0.83
CA HIS A 77 23.34 -18.36 -1.38
C HIS A 77 23.88 -18.25 -2.82
N PHE A 78 23.22 -17.50 -3.69
CA PHE A 78 23.67 -17.29 -5.07
C PHE A 78 25.04 -16.64 -5.17
N HIS A 79 25.33 -15.66 -4.32
CA HIS A 79 26.64 -15.05 -4.28
C HIS A 79 27.74 -16.04 -3.86
N ARG A 80 27.50 -16.86 -2.84
CA ARG A 80 28.46 -17.90 -2.41
C ARG A 80 28.71 -18.97 -3.49
N GLN A 81 27.72 -19.21 -4.35
CA GLN A 81 27.84 -20.12 -5.50
C GLN A 81 28.46 -19.45 -6.74
N GLY A 82 28.83 -18.16 -6.67
CA GLY A 82 29.37 -17.43 -7.80
C GLY A 82 28.36 -17.12 -8.92
N ILE A 83 27.07 -17.32 -8.68
CA ILE A 83 25.99 -17.07 -9.66
C ILE A 83 25.78 -15.57 -9.88
N ILE A 84 25.94 -14.77 -8.82
CA ILE A 84 25.85 -13.31 -8.86
C ILE A 84 27.06 -12.65 -8.19
N THR A 85 27.41 -11.47 -8.71
CA THR A 85 28.44 -10.60 -8.14
C THR A 85 27.97 -9.95 -6.83
N LEU A 86 28.93 -9.42 -6.06
CA LEU A 86 28.63 -8.63 -4.85
C LEU A 86 27.79 -7.38 -5.17
N THR A 87 28.03 -6.77 -6.34
CA THR A 87 27.30 -5.61 -6.84
C THR A 87 25.84 -5.96 -7.12
N GLU A 88 25.58 -7.07 -7.82
CA GLU A 88 24.21 -7.54 -8.10
C GLU A 88 23.47 -7.90 -6.82
N LYS A 89 24.13 -8.60 -5.88
CA LYS A 89 23.58 -8.88 -4.55
C LYS A 89 23.13 -7.58 -3.86
N SER A 90 24.00 -6.59 -3.79
CA SER A 90 23.71 -5.30 -3.14
C SER A 90 22.57 -4.56 -3.84
N ARG A 91 22.55 -4.57 -5.18
CA ARG A 91 21.47 -3.98 -5.98
C ARG A 91 20.11 -4.61 -5.67
N LEU A 92 20.03 -5.93 -5.62
CA LEU A 92 18.78 -6.64 -5.32
C LEU A 92 18.27 -6.33 -3.91
N ILE A 93 19.16 -6.37 -2.92
CA ILE A 93 18.81 -6.05 -1.53
C ILE A 93 18.29 -4.61 -1.41
N ASN A 94 18.99 -3.64 -1.99
CA ASN A 94 18.60 -2.23 -1.89
C ASN A 94 17.26 -1.96 -2.57
N ARG A 95 17.05 -2.48 -3.80
CA ARG A 95 15.78 -2.34 -4.52
C ARG A 95 14.61 -2.93 -3.74
N LEU A 96 14.79 -4.09 -3.11
CA LEU A 96 13.75 -4.69 -2.28
C LEU A 96 13.50 -3.86 -1.03
N ASN A 97 14.56 -3.43 -0.34
CA ASN A 97 14.44 -2.70 0.90
C ASN A 97 13.66 -1.41 0.71
N GLU A 98 14.01 -0.63 -0.31
CA GLU A 98 13.35 0.63 -0.67
C GLU A 98 11.87 0.39 -1.01
N ALA A 99 11.58 -0.49 -1.97
CA ALA A 99 10.19 -0.75 -2.38
C ALA A 99 9.32 -1.32 -1.24
N SER A 100 9.90 -2.16 -0.37
CA SER A 100 9.19 -2.72 0.78
C SER A 100 8.95 -1.69 1.87
N GLU A 101 9.89 -0.76 2.10
CA GLU A 101 9.73 0.31 3.09
C GLU A 101 8.62 1.27 2.68
N GLU A 102 8.73 1.77 1.45
CA GLU A 102 7.78 2.73 0.89
C GLU A 102 6.35 2.16 0.86
N LEU A 103 6.21 0.88 0.49
CA LEU A 103 4.92 0.20 0.53
C LEU A 103 4.40 0.03 1.96
N ALA A 104 5.26 -0.35 2.91
CA ALA A 104 4.89 -0.53 4.31
C ALA A 104 4.40 0.79 4.94
N GLU A 105 5.17 1.87 4.81
CA GLU A 105 4.78 3.18 5.35
C GLU A 105 3.49 3.72 4.71
N MET A 106 3.34 3.54 3.39
CA MET A 106 2.13 3.96 2.69
C MET A 106 0.91 3.20 3.22
N LEU A 107 1.02 1.89 3.44
CA LEU A 107 -0.07 1.08 3.98
C LEU A 107 -0.40 1.43 5.43
N GLU A 108 0.58 1.79 6.26
CA GLU A 108 0.37 2.27 7.63
C GLU A 108 -0.44 3.58 7.63
N ARG A 109 -0.01 4.57 6.84
CA ARG A 109 -0.72 5.85 6.69
C ARG A 109 -2.13 5.65 6.14
N ALA A 110 -2.28 4.81 5.11
CA ALA A 110 -3.57 4.51 4.51
C ALA A 110 -4.50 3.74 5.46
N TYR A 111 -3.94 2.84 6.29
CA TYR A 111 -4.69 2.10 7.29
C TYR A 111 -5.20 3.03 8.40
N ASP A 112 -4.38 3.99 8.85
CA ASP A 112 -4.80 5.01 9.81
C ASP A 112 -5.97 5.84 9.26
N ALA A 113 -5.87 6.33 8.02
CA ALA A 113 -6.96 7.03 7.35
C ALA A 113 -8.25 6.20 7.30
N ARG A 114 -8.15 4.90 6.98
CA ARG A 114 -9.29 3.97 7.00
C ARG A 114 -9.88 3.80 8.41
N VAL A 115 -9.04 3.66 9.44
CA VAL A 115 -9.52 3.54 10.83
C VAL A 115 -10.31 4.78 11.24
N ILE A 116 -9.84 5.98 10.89
CA ILE A 116 -10.57 7.22 11.15
C ILE A 116 -11.89 7.24 10.36
N ALA A 117 -11.85 6.88 9.08
CA ALA A 117 -13.00 6.86 8.19
C ALA A 117 -14.07 5.80 8.56
N ASP A 118 -13.69 4.69 9.20
CA ASP A 118 -14.64 3.66 9.61
C ASP A 118 -15.17 3.87 11.03
N TYR A 119 -14.32 4.29 11.97
CA TYR A 119 -14.64 4.16 13.41
C TYR A 119 -14.67 5.47 14.20
N LYS A 120 -14.34 6.61 13.58
CA LYS A 120 -14.35 7.92 14.25
C LYS A 120 -15.37 8.86 13.60
N PRO A 121 -16.68 8.67 13.82
CA PRO A 121 -17.73 9.47 13.18
C PRO A 121 -17.70 10.96 13.57
N GLU A 122 -17.10 11.28 14.71
CA GLU A 122 -16.89 12.66 15.16
C GLU A 122 -15.77 13.38 14.39
N LYS A 123 -14.98 12.66 13.59
CA LYS A 123 -13.95 13.21 12.72
C LYS A 123 -14.49 13.33 11.30
N LEU A 124 -15.07 14.50 11.03
CA LEU A 124 -15.61 14.84 9.71
C LEU A 124 -14.50 15.16 8.71
N ILE A 125 -14.83 14.99 7.43
CA ILE A 125 -13.99 15.52 6.35
C ILE A 125 -14.02 17.05 6.34
N CYS A 126 -12.90 17.64 5.91
CA CYS A 126 -12.80 19.06 5.60
C CYS A 126 -12.61 19.23 4.10
N ILE A 127 -13.30 20.21 3.51
CA ILE A 127 -13.14 20.61 2.11
C ILE A 127 -12.63 22.04 2.10
N ASP A 128 -11.43 22.26 1.57
CA ASP A 128 -10.87 23.61 1.46
C ASP A 128 -11.40 24.39 0.23
N ASN A 129 -10.98 25.64 0.11
CA ASN A 129 -11.37 26.51 -1.01
C ASN A 129 -10.92 25.98 -2.38
N ASN A 130 -9.90 25.11 -2.41
CA ASN A 130 -9.40 24.44 -3.62
C ASN A 130 -10.09 23.10 -3.88
N LYS A 131 -11.19 22.79 -3.17
CA LYS A 131 -11.94 21.53 -3.23
C LYS A 131 -11.11 20.31 -2.83
N ILE A 132 -10.04 20.50 -2.04
CA ILE A 132 -9.25 19.38 -1.52
C ILE A 132 -10.00 18.82 -0.32
N ILE A 133 -10.39 17.54 -0.45
CA ILE A 133 -10.98 16.78 0.65
C ILE A 133 -9.85 16.25 1.54
N SER A 134 -9.99 16.45 2.85
CA SER A 134 -9.07 15.95 3.86
C SER A 134 -9.83 15.29 5.00
N LEU A 135 -9.19 14.29 5.62
CA LEU A 135 -9.64 13.63 6.84
C LEU A 135 -8.48 13.69 7.84
N GLN A 136 -8.57 14.61 8.80
CA GLN A 136 -7.44 15.01 9.64
C GLN A 136 -6.21 15.40 8.80
N THR A 137 -5.09 14.70 8.95
CA THR A 137 -3.85 14.94 8.20
C THR A 137 -3.82 14.28 6.83
N HIS A 138 -4.80 13.42 6.51
CA HIS A 138 -4.84 12.65 5.27
C HIS A 138 -5.58 13.41 4.17
N LYS A 139 -4.92 13.64 3.04
CA LYS A 139 -5.55 14.24 1.85
C LYS A 139 -6.09 13.16 0.92
N LEU A 140 -7.28 13.39 0.36
CA LEU A 140 -7.92 12.43 -0.54
C LEU A 140 -7.16 12.26 -1.86
N ASP A 141 -6.45 13.30 -2.32
CA ASP A 141 -5.58 13.19 -3.50
C ASP A 141 -4.38 12.28 -3.25
N SER A 142 -3.79 12.35 -2.06
CA SER A 142 -2.79 11.37 -1.63
C SER A 142 -3.40 9.97 -1.60
N ALA A 143 -4.63 9.84 -1.07
CA ALA A 143 -5.34 8.56 -1.04
C ALA A 143 -5.58 7.95 -2.43
N ARG A 144 -5.97 8.79 -3.39
CA ARG A 144 -6.21 8.39 -4.78
C ARG A 144 -4.97 7.75 -5.43
N SER A 145 -3.77 8.15 -5.03
CA SER A 145 -2.51 7.63 -5.54
C SER A 145 -2.08 6.29 -4.92
N TRP A 146 -2.60 5.92 -3.75
CA TRP A 146 -2.16 4.70 -3.04
C TRP A 146 -2.26 3.42 -3.88
N PRO A 147 -3.33 3.17 -4.66
CA PRO A 147 -3.42 1.94 -5.44
C PRO A 147 -2.36 1.86 -6.54
N ASP A 148 -2.06 2.98 -7.21
CA ASP A 148 -1.07 3.04 -8.27
C ASP A 148 0.34 2.85 -7.71
N ARG A 149 0.63 3.52 -6.59
CA ARG A 149 1.89 3.35 -5.83
C ARG A 149 2.05 1.91 -5.33
N ALA A 150 1.00 1.32 -4.75
CA ALA A 150 1.01 -0.08 -4.33
C ALA A 150 1.36 -1.01 -5.49
N SER A 151 0.74 -0.80 -6.65
CA SER A 151 1.03 -1.57 -7.87
C SER A 151 2.49 -1.44 -8.29
N ALA A 152 3.04 -0.22 -8.30
CA ALA A 152 4.43 0.03 -8.65
C ALA A 152 5.42 -0.67 -7.70
N TYR A 153 5.25 -0.50 -6.39
CA TYR A 153 6.13 -1.17 -5.41
C TYR A 153 5.99 -2.69 -5.47
N CYS A 154 4.77 -3.23 -5.61
CA CYS A 154 4.54 -4.66 -5.77
C CYS A 154 5.24 -5.23 -7.01
N LYS A 155 5.21 -4.52 -8.15
CA LYS A 155 5.94 -4.93 -9.36
C LYS A 155 7.45 -5.00 -9.12
N THR A 156 8.02 -4.01 -8.44
CA THR A 156 9.45 -4.02 -8.08
C THR A 156 9.79 -5.19 -7.17
N ILE A 157 8.98 -5.43 -6.12
CA ILE A 157 9.17 -6.55 -5.19
C ILE A 157 9.12 -7.88 -5.94
N ILE A 158 8.11 -8.09 -6.80
CA ILE A 158 7.97 -9.31 -7.61
C ILE A 158 9.15 -9.51 -8.56
N SER A 159 9.61 -8.44 -9.23
CA SER A 159 10.79 -8.50 -10.11
C SER A 159 12.02 -8.98 -9.36
N VAL A 160 12.31 -8.33 -8.22
CA VAL A 160 13.48 -8.67 -7.39
C VAL A 160 13.37 -10.08 -6.80
N TRP A 161 12.16 -10.51 -6.44
CA TRP A 161 11.91 -11.86 -5.95
C TRP A 161 12.22 -12.95 -6.98
N LYS A 162 11.83 -12.72 -8.25
CA LYS A 162 12.15 -13.60 -9.38
C LYS A 162 13.65 -13.58 -9.70
N GLU A 163 14.27 -12.40 -9.73
CA GLU A 163 15.73 -12.25 -9.93
C GLU A 163 16.54 -13.01 -8.85
N ALA A 164 15.98 -13.18 -7.65
CA ALA A 164 16.59 -13.95 -6.57
C ALA A 164 16.21 -15.45 -6.57
N GLY A 165 15.54 -15.95 -7.61
CA GLY A 165 15.19 -17.37 -7.77
C GLY A 165 14.18 -17.90 -6.75
N LEU A 166 13.33 -17.03 -6.19
CA LEU A 166 12.33 -17.39 -5.18
C LEU A 166 10.92 -17.65 -5.76
N ALA A 167 10.77 -17.53 -7.09
CA ALA A 167 9.55 -17.82 -7.83
C ALA A 167 9.89 -18.30 -9.24
#